data_AF-A0A8T2KNN7-F1
#
_entry.id   AF-A0A8T2KNN7-F1
#
_cell.length_a   1.000
_cell.length_b   1.000
_cell.length_c   1.000
_cell.angle_alpha   90.00
_cell.angle_beta   90.00
_cell.angle_gamma   90.00
#
_symmetry.space_group_name_H-M   'P 1'
#
loop_
_entity.id
_entity.type
_entity.pdbx_description
1 polymer ?
#
loop_
_entity_poly.entity_id
_entity_poly.type
_entity_poly.pdbx_seq_one_letter_code
_entity_poly.pdbx_strand_id
1 'polypeptide(L)'
;MDEDNNVPSSSDDQPLTLQKALQQCELVQNMIDISISNLEGLRTKCATSNDLTQKEIRTLESKLVKYFSRQLSCKRKVALQERNAELEGFPQLMHWFRIVNIRKEVMEEIDPGQLTLEELLDMSDNQVCKSLEKFGASSEECDRLNASLSCLRSVYKSGKD
;
A
#
# COMPACT_ATOMS: atom_id res chain seq x y z
N MET A 1 17.25 -10.72 -48.80
CA MET A 1 17.35 -10.96 -47.36
C MET A 1 17.29 -9.60 -46.74
N ASP A 2 16.16 -9.25 -46.13
CA ASP A 2 16.12 -8.30 -45.03
C ASP A 2 14.82 -8.64 -44.29
N GLU A 3 15.02 -9.18 -43.09
CA GLU A 3 14.01 -9.80 -42.25
C GLU A 3 12.97 -8.78 -41.79
N ASP A 4 11.69 -9.13 -41.96
CA ASP A 4 10.57 -8.55 -41.25
C ASP A 4 10.85 -8.64 -39.75
N ASN A 5 11.31 -7.53 -39.18
CA ASN A 5 11.51 -7.36 -37.75
C ASN A 5 10.12 -7.19 -37.12
N ASN A 6 9.43 -8.31 -36.90
CA ASN A 6 8.25 -8.41 -36.08
C ASN A 6 8.63 -8.06 -34.64
N VAL A 7 8.60 -6.76 -34.33
CA VAL A 7 8.61 -6.26 -32.96
C VAL A 7 7.31 -6.77 -32.33
N PRO A 8 7.36 -7.65 -31.32
CA PRO A 8 6.16 -7.96 -30.56
C PRO A 8 5.80 -6.67 -29.82
N SER A 9 4.70 -6.05 -30.21
CA SER A 9 4.05 -5.03 -29.41
C SER A 9 3.82 -5.62 -28.02
N SER A 10 4.54 -5.08 -27.03
CA SER A 10 4.36 -5.37 -25.61
C SER A 10 2.91 -5.03 -25.25
N SER A 11 2.06 -6.05 -25.37
CA SER A 11 0.63 -5.97 -25.10
C SER A 11 0.46 -6.06 -23.59
N ASP A 12 0.59 -4.93 -22.90
CA ASP A 12 0.42 -4.81 -21.44
C ASP A 12 -1.07 -4.81 -21.00
N ASP A 13 -1.98 -5.31 -21.86
CA ASP A 13 -3.43 -5.42 -21.62
C ASP A 13 -3.94 -6.86 -21.57
N GLN A 14 -3.08 -7.84 -21.32
CA GLN A 14 -3.55 -9.20 -21.06
C GLN A 14 -4.04 -9.33 -19.60
N PRO A 15 -5.26 -9.87 -19.36
CA PRO A 15 -5.76 -10.11 -18.02
C PRO A 15 -4.76 -10.93 -17.21
N LEU A 16 -4.42 -10.45 -16.01
CA LEU A 16 -3.56 -11.20 -15.10
C LEU A 16 -4.41 -12.30 -14.48
N THR A 17 -3.97 -13.56 -14.58
CA THR A 17 -4.70 -14.67 -13.93
C THR A 17 -4.62 -14.52 -12.41
N LEU A 18 -5.66 -14.96 -11.69
CA LEU A 18 -5.70 -14.96 -10.22
C LEU A 18 -4.41 -15.52 -9.61
N GLN A 19 -3.95 -16.69 -10.09
CA GLN A 19 -2.76 -17.36 -9.56
C GLN A 19 -1.49 -16.51 -9.73
N LYS A 20 -1.30 -15.86 -10.88
CA LYS A 20 -0.14 -14.98 -11.11
C LYS A 20 -0.23 -13.73 -10.23
N ALA A 21 -1.42 -13.18 -10.05
CA ALA A 21 -1.63 -12.02 -9.20
C ALA A 21 -1.32 -12.33 -7.73
N LEU A 22 -1.77 -13.48 -7.21
CA LEU A 22 -1.47 -13.95 -5.86
C LEU A 22 0.03 -14.11 -5.65
N GLN A 23 0.72 -14.85 -6.53
CA GLN A 23 2.18 -15.02 -6.45
C GLN A 23 2.93 -13.68 -6.45
N GLN A 24 2.48 -12.73 -7.27
CA GLN A 24 3.07 -11.39 -7.28
C GLN A 24 2.78 -10.61 -5.99
N CYS A 25 1.56 -10.69 -5.47
CA CYS A 25 1.18 -10.02 -4.22
C CYS A 25 1.93 -10.59 -3.02
N GLU A 26 2.10 -11.91 -2.93
CA GLU A 26 2.87 -12.59 -1.89
C GLU A 26 4.36 -12.23 -1.93
N LEU A 27 4.98 -12.24 -3.12
CA LEU A 27 6.38 -11.85 -3.27
C LEU A 27 6.57 -10.39 -2.83
N VAL A 28 5.65 -9.51 -3.19
CA VAL A 28 5.68 -8.11 -2.76
C VAL A 28 5.39 -7.98 -1.26
N GLN A 29 4.51 -8.82 -0.69
CA GLN A 29 4.19 -8.82 0.74
C GLN A 29 5.42 -9.17 1.58
N ASN A 30 6.19 -10.19 1.18
CA ASN A 30 7.44 -10.53 1.87
C ASN A 30 8.42 -9.33 1.88
N MET A 31 8.46 -8.56 0.80
CA MET A 31 9.29 -7.35 0.74
C MET A 31 8.74 -6.21 1.62
N ILE A 32 7.42 -6.11 1.76
CA ILE A 32 6.75 -5.18 2.67
C ILE A 32 7.11 -5.54 4.11
N ASP A 33 6.97 -6.80 4.52
CA ASP A 33 7.18 -7.25 5.90
C ASP A 33 8.61 -6.98 6.37
N ILE A 34 9.60 -7.29 5.53
CA ILE A 34 11.01 -7.00 5.78
C ILE A 34 11.25 -5.48 5.88
N SER A 35 10.67 -4.71 4.95
CA SER A 35 10.87 -3.27 4.89
C SER A 35 10.22 -2.53 6.07
N ILE A 36 9.07 -3.00 6.55
CA ILE A 36 8.41 -2.48 7.75
C ILE A 36 9.23 -2.79 9.00
N SER A 37 9.73 -4.03 9.14
CA SER A 37 10.59 -4.41 10.27
C SER A 37 11.85 -3.53 10.33
N ASN A 38 12.46 -3.25 9.18
CA ASN A 38 13.60 -2.34 9.09
C ASN A 38 13.23 -0.89 9.44
N LEU A 39 12.08 -0.40 8.95
CA LEU A 39 11.58 0.95 9.23
C LEU A 39 11.33 1.16 10.72
N GLU A 40 10.66 0.22 11.39
CA GLU A 40 10.43 0.24 12.84
C GLU A 40 11.75 0.16 13.62
N GLY A 41 12.70 -0.66 13.15
CA GLY A 41 14.04 -0.73 13.70
C GLY A 41 14.81 0.60 13.61
N LEU A 42 14.67 1.33 12.51
CA LEU A 42 15.29 2.66 12.35
C LEU A 42 14.63 3.72 13.23
N ARG A 43 13.31 3.64 13.43
CA ARG A 43 12.56 4.57 14.31
C ARG A 43 12.88 4.40 15.79
N THR A 44 13.29 3.20 16.20
CA THR A 44 13.57 2.86 17.61
C THR A 44 15.04 3.02 18.00
N LYS A 45 15.98 2.96 17.05
CA LYS A 45 17.41 3.12 17.32
C LYS A 45 17.78 4.61 17.44
N CYS A 46 18.56 4.94 18.47
CA CYS A 46 18.86 6.32 18.89
C CYS A 46 19.35 7.23 17.74
N ALA A 47 18.81 8.45 17.73
CA ALA A 47 19.04 9.54 16.78
C ALA A 47 18.25 9.47 15.46
N THR A 48 16.93 9.29 15.56
CA THR A 48 15.98 9.67 14.48
C THR A 48 16.13 11.14 14.06
N SER A 49 16.82 12.00 14.82
CA SER A 49 17.15 13.36 14.42
C SER A 49 18.38 13.48 13.51
N ASN A 50 19.12 12.38 13.25
CA ASN A 50 20.23 12.39 12.30
C ASN A 50 19.70 12.37 10.85
N ASP A 51 20.19 13.29 10.02
CA ASP A 51 19.83 13.45 8.62
C ASP A 51 19.98 12.14 7.82
N LEU A 52 21.02 11.34 8.12
CA LEU A 52 21.23 10.06 7.45
C LEU A 52 20.09 9.08 7.75
N THR A 53 19.72 8.95 9.02
CA THR A 53 18.61 8.08 9.46
C THR A 53 17.28 8.55 8.89
N GLN A 54 17.02 9.86 8.85
CA GLN A 54 15.82 10.42 8.22
C GLN A 54 15.77 10.16 6.71
N LYS A 55 16.91 10.24 6.03
CA LYS A 55 17.00 9.91 4.61
C LYS A 55 16.71 8.43 4.35
N GLU A 56 17.20 7.53 5.20
CA GLU A 56 16.93 6.10 5.11
C GLU A 56 15.45 5.79 5.36
N ILE A 57 14.85 6.40 6.38
CA ILE A 57 13.41 6.30 6.68
C ILE A 57 12.58 6.71 5.45
N ARG A 58 12.82 7.92 4.90
CA ARG A 58 12.10 8.42 3.72
C ARG A 58 12.28 7.52 2.49
N THR A 59 13.47 6.93 2.35
CA THR A 59 13.77 5.99 1.25
C THR A 59 12.96 4.70 1.39
N LEU A 60 12.88 4.15 2.60
CA LEU A 60 12.06 2.96 2.87
C LEU A 60 10.56 3.25 2.70
N GLU A 61 10.07 4.37 3.21
CA GLU A 61 8.67 4.79 3.05
C GLU A 61 8.31 4.93 1.56
N SER A 62 9.17 5.57 0.77
CA SER A 62 8.98 5.67 -0.68
C SER A 62 8.97 4.32 -1.39
N LYS A 63 9.78 3.36 -0.91
CA LYS A 63 9.82 1.99 -1.44
C LYS A 63 8.53 1.25 -1.11
N LEU A 64 8.02 1.41 0.10
CA LEU A 64 6.78 0.80 0.57
C LEU A 64 5.57 1.32 -0.21
N VAL A 65 5.47 2.62 -0.49
CA VAL A 65 4.43 3.18 -1.36
C VAL A 65 4.38 2.46 -2.71
N LYS A 66 5.54 2.17 -3.32
CA LYS A 66 5.63 1.44 -4.58
C LYS A 66 5.16 -0.01 -4.46
N TYR A 67 5.45 -0.68 -3.35
CA TYR A 67 5.00 -2.05 -3.10
C TYR A 67 3.48 -2.14 -2.95
N PHE A 68 2.89 -1.26 -2.14
CA PHE A 68 1.43 -1.16 -2.00
C PHE A 68 0.76 -0.84 -3.34
N SER A 69 1.31 0.11 -4.10
CA SER A 69 0.82 0.44 -5.44
C SER A 69 0.86 -0.78 -6.38
N ARG A 70 1.90 -1.59 -6.29
CA ARG A 70 2.05 -2.81 -7.09
C ARG A 70 1.01 -3.87 -6.71
N GLN A 71 0.75 -4.10 -5.43
CA GLN A 71 -0.32 -5.00 -4.98
C GLN A 71 -1.70 -4.53 -5.47
N LEU A 72 -2.01 -3.24 -5.30
CA LEU A 72 -3.25 -2.64 -5.81
C LEU A 72 -3.40 -2.83 -7.33
N SER A 73 -2.33 -2.62 -8.09
CA SER A 73 -2.33 -2.82 -9.54
C SER A 73 -2.52 -4.29 -9.92
N CYS A 74 -1.81 -5.21 -9.25
CA CYS A 74 -1.97 -6.66 -9.50
C CYS A 74 -3.40 -7.12 -9.26
N LYS A 75 -3.98 -6.73 -8.11
CA LYS A 75 -5.37 -7.01 -7.77
C LYS A 75 -6.35 -6.46 -8.81
N ARG A 76 -6.13 -5.22 -9.28
CA ARG A 76 -6.98 -4.58 -10.30
C ARG A 76 -6.99 -5.32 -11.63
N LYS A 77 -5.83 -5.84 -12.07
CA LYS A 77 -5.67 -6.56 -13.34
C LYS A 77 -6.38 -7.93 -13.38
N VAL A 78 -6.81 -8.45 -12.23
CA VAL A 78 -7.67 -9.64 -12.14
C VAL A 78 -9.13 -9.20 -12.22
N ALA A 79 -9.92 -9.87 -13.06
CA ALA A 79 -11.34 -9.56 -13.21
C ALA A 79 -12.11 -9.81 -11.91
N LEU A 80 -13.10 -8.97 -11.58
CA LEU A 80 -13.78 -8.99 -10.28
C LEU A 80 -14.38 -10.36 -9.94
N GLN A 81 -14.97 -11.05 -10.91
CA GLN A 81 -15.56 -12.38 -10.73
C GLN A 81 -14.53 -13.50 -10.47
N GLU A 82 -13.26 -13.25 -10.75
CA GLU A 82 -12.16 -14.21 -10.55
C GLU A 82 -11.40 -13.96 -9.24
N ARG A 83 -11.69 -12.87 -8.52
CA ARG A 83 -10.99 -12.55 -7.26
C ARG A 83 -11.52 -13.42 -6.13
N ASN A 84 -10.61 -13.93 -5.31
CA ASN A 84 -10.92 -14.69 -4.10
C ASN A 84 -10.61 -13.86 -2.83
N ALA A 85 -10.98 -14.38 -1.66
CA ALA A 85 -10.75 -13.72 -0.38
C ALA A 85 -9.25 -13.44 -0.10
N GLU A 86 -8.36 -14.28 -0.61
CA GLU A 86 -6.91 -14.11 -0.45
C GLU A 86 -6.39 -12.90 -1.22
N LEU A 87 -6.76 -12.77 -2.50
CA LEU A 87 -6.41 -11.60 -3.30
C LEU A 87 -7.08 -10.34 -2.75
N GLU A 88 -8.31 -10.45 -2.25
CA GLU A 88 -9.01 -9.34 -1.61
C GLU A 88 -8.33 -8.85 -0.33
N GLY A 89 -7.58 -9.71 0.37
CA GLY A 89 -6.77 -9.36 1.53
C GLY A 89 -5.55 -8.48 1.23
N PHE A 90 -5.21 -8.27 -0.04
CA PHE A 90 -4.14 -7.36 -0.45
C PHE A 90 -4.68 -6.03 -0.98
N PRO A 91 -3.95 -4.92 -0.74
CA PRO A 91 -2.88 -4.78 0.23
C PRO A 91 -3.40 -4.78 1.67
N GLN A 92 -2.56 -5.18 2.62
CA GLN A 92 -2.97 -5.29 4.03
C GLN A 92 -2.98 -3.90 4.70
N LEU A 93 -4.15 -3.43 5.13
CA LEU A 93 -4.33 -2.13 5.78
C LEU A 93 -3.46 -1.96 7.03
N MET A 94 -3.37 -2.99 7.87
CA MET A 94 -2.59 -2.93 9.12
C MET A 94 -1.11 -2.69 8.87
N HIS A 95 -0.56 -3.18 7.76
CA HIS A 95 0.80 -2.86 7.35
C HIS A 95 0.95 -1.39 6.96
N TRP A 96 -0.04 -0.80 6.30
CA TRP A 96 -0.03 0.64 6.00
C TRP A 96 -0.02 1.49 7.27
N PHE A 97 -0.86 1.15 8.25
CA PHE A 97 -0.91 1.84 9.54
C PHE A 97 0.41 1.79 10.31
N ARG A 98 1.12 0.66 10.29
CA ARG A 98 2.47 0.56 10.86
C ARG A 98 3.46 1.51 10.17
N ILE A 99 3.39 1.62 8.85
CA ILE A 99 4.23 2.55 8.08
C ILE A 99 3.95 3.99 8.48
N VAL A 100 2.68 4.37 8.60
CA VAL A 100 2.24 5.72 9.00
C VAL A 100 2.49 6.02 10.49
N ASN A 101 2.87 4.99 11.27
CA ASN A 101 3.03 5.08 12.72
C ASN A 101 1.71 5.45 13.41
N ILE A 102 0.63 4.76 13.06
CA ILE A 102 -0.60 4.73 13.83
C ILE A 102 -0.37 3.85 15.06
N ARG A 103 -0.83 4.28 16.22
CA ARG A 103 -0.62 3.57 17.47
C ARG A 103 -1.44 2.28 17.53
N LYS A 104 -0.95 1.31 18.31
CA LYS A 104 -1.52 -0.04 18.38
C LYS A 104 -2.95 -0.03 18.89
N GLU A 105 -3.24 0.85 19.85
CA GLU A 105 -4.56 0.97 20.46
C GLU A 105 -5.63 1.35 19.42
N VAL A 106 -5.28 2.15 18.41
CA VAL A 106 -6.21 2.49 17.32
C VAL A 106 -6.38 1.32 16.35
N MET A 107 -5.30 0.59 16.08
CA MET A 107 -5.32 -0.56 15.18
C MET A 107 -6.11 -1.74 15.75
N GLU A 108 -6.03 -1.96 17.06
CA GLU A 108 -6.70 -3.05 17.78
C GLU A 108 -8.22 -2.85 17.88
N GLU A 109 -8.70 -1.60 17.80
CA GLU A 109 -10.13 -1.26 17.77
C GLU A 109 -10.79 -1.50 16.40
N ILE A 110 -10.00 -1.81 15.36
CA ILE A 110 -10.50 -2.02 14.00
C ILE A 110 -10.64 -3.52 13.75
N ASP A 111 -11.89 -3.97 13.65
CA ASP A 111 -12.19 -5.37 13.35
C ASP A 111 -11.73 -5.75 11.93
N PRO A 112 -11.30 -7.01 11.71
CA PRO A 112 -10.95 -7.49 10.37
C PRO A 112 -12.09 -7.27 9.37
N GLY A 113 -11.78 -6.57 8.26
CA GLY A 113 -12.75 -6.28 7.20
C GLY A 113 -13.68 -5.09 7.48
N GLN A 114 -13.60 -4.45 8.65
CA GLN A 114 -14.37 -3.24 8.96
C GLN A 114 -13.91 -2.02 8.15
N LEU A 115 -12.63 -2.02 7.75
CA LEU A 115 -12.01 -0.97 6.97
C LEU A 115 -10.93 -1.57 6.07
N THR A 116 -10.89 -1.11 4.82
CA THR A 116 -9.87 -1.49 3.83
C THR A 116 -9.04 -0.28 3.39
N LEU A 117 -7.87 -0.53 2.82
CA LEU A 117 -7.03 0.56 2.30
C LEU A 117 -7.69 1.22 1.09
N GLU A 118 -8.34 0.46 0.23
CA GLU A 118 -9.06 0.96 -0.95
C GLU A 118 -10.19 1.91 -0.57
N GLU A 119 -10.97 1.60 0.47
CA GLU A 119 -12.00 2.52 0.98
C GLU A 119 -11.39 3.85 1.44
N LEU A 120 -10.29 3.82 2.19
CA LEU A 120 -9.58 5.03 2.62
C LEU A 120 -9.03 5.85 1.44
N LEU A 121 -8.58 5.17 0.37
CA LEU A 121 -8.10 5.81 -0.85
C LEU A 121 -9.23 6.51 -1.62
N ASP A 122 -10.45 5.99 -1.55
CA ASP A 122 -11.64 6.57 -2.19
C ASP A 122 -12.31 7.67 -1.33
N MET A 123 -12.06 7.71 -0.03
CA MET A 123 -12.50 8.77 0.87
C MET A 123 -11.81 10.12 0.61
N SER A 124 -12.46 11.22 0.99
CA SER A 124 -11.83 12.53 1.20
C SER A 124 -11.07 12.59 2.53
N ASP A 125 -10.17 13.57 2.68
CA ASP A 125 -9.36 13.71 3.90
C ASP A 125 -10.21 13.82 5.17
N ASN A 126 -11.32 14.57 5.11
CA ASN A 126 -12.25 14.70 6.23
C ASN A 126 -12.96 13.37 6.56
N GLN A 127 -13.28 12.55 5.56
CA GLN A 127 -13.89 11.24 5.77
C GLN A 127 -12.90 10.23 6.35
N VAL A 128 -11.62 10.32 5.97
CA VAL A 128 -10.55 9.51 6.59
C VAL A 128 -10.43 9.85 8.06
N CYS A 129 -10.34 11.15 8.42
CA CYS A 129 -10.26 11.57 9.84
C CYS A 129 -11.46 11.04 10.63
N LYS A 130 -12.69 11.30 10.14
CA LYS A 130 -13.92 10.84 10.80
C LYS A 130 -14.01 9.34 10.95
N SER A 131 -13.43 8.58 10.03
CA SER A 131 -13.40 7.11 10.12
C SER A 131 -12.43 6.67 11.20
N LEU A 132 -11.23 7.25 11.24
CA LEU A 132 -10.19 6.88 12.20
C LEU A 132 -10.46 7.38 13.63
N GLU A 133 -11.12 8.54 13.79
CA GLU A 133 -11.52 9.08 15.09
C GLU A 133 -12.48 8.14 15.84
N LYS A 134 -13.31 7.36 15.11
CA LYS A 134 -14.20 6.34 15.73
C LYS A 134 -13.43 5.24 16.44
N PHE A 135 -12.18 5.00 16.01
CA PHE A 135 -11.24 4.05 16.61
C PHE A 135 -10.26 4.74 17.57
N GLY A 136 -10.51 6.01 17.92
CA GLY A 136 -9.71 6.78 18.86
C GLY A 136 -8.47 7.45 18.26
N ALA A 137 -8.29 7.48 16.94
CA ALA A 137 -7.13 8.15 16.34
C ALA A 137 -7.08 9.65 16.72
N SER A 138 -5.87 10.14 16.96
CA SER A 138 -5.63 11.56 17.18
C SER A 138 -5.65 12.35 15.87
N SER A 139 -5.81 13.68 15.96
CA SER A 139 -5.70 14.56 14.79
C SER A 139 -4.34 14.41 14.08
N GLU A 140 -3.25 14.27 14.86
CA GLU A 140 -1.91 14.11 14.28
C GLU A 140 -1.78 12.79 13.50
N GLU A 141 -2.36 11.70 14.01
CA GLU A 141 -2.42 10.42 13.28
C GLU A 141 -3.24 10.53 12.00
N CYS A 142 -4.35 11.27 12.03
CA CYS A 142 -5.17 11.53 10.86
C CYS A 142 -4.42 12.38 9.82
N ASP A 143 -3.69 13.41 10.26
CA ASP A 143 -2.89 14.27 9.38
C ASP A 143 -1.76 13.47 8.71
N ARG A 144 -1.04 12.65 9.47
CA ARG A 144 -0.01 11.74 8.93
C ARG A 144 -0.60 10.75 7.94
N LEU A 145 -1.76 10.15 8.26
CA LEU A 145 -2.43 9.23 7.37
C LEU A 145 -2.85 9.91 6.07
N ASN A 146 -3.53 11.05 6.12
CA ASN A 146 -3.96 11.78 4.93
C ASN A 146 -2.78 12.22 4.05
N ALA A 147 -1.68 12.68 4.66
CA ALA A 147 -0.45 13.00 3.93
C ALA A 147 0.09 11.77 3.17
N SER A 148 0.17 10.61 3.84
CA SER A 148 0.63 9.36 3.21
C SER A 148 -0.32 8.85 2.11
N LEU A 149 -1.64 8.94 2.34
CA LEU A 149 -2.66 8.51 1.38
C LEU A 149 -2.65 9.40 0.15
N SER A 150 -2.35 10.69 0.28
CA SER A 150 -2.26 11.61 -0.86
C SER A 150 -1.24 11.14 -1.90
N CYS A 151 -0.08 10.67 -1.46
CA CYS A 151 0.93 10.06 -2.34
C CYS A 151 0.38 8.81 -3.04
N LEU A 152 -0.26 7.90 -2.28
CA LEU A 152 -0.77 6.65 -2.83
C LEU A 152 -1.99 6.84 -3.76
N ARG A 153 -2.87 7.79 -3.46
CA ARG A 153 -4.07 8.12 -4.25
C ARG A 153 -3.74 8.51 -5.68
N SER A 154 -2.68 9.29 -5.88
CA SER A 154 -2.24 9.69 -7.22
C SER A 154 -1.99 8.46 -8.11
N VAL A 155 -1.25 7.48 -7.60
CA VAL A 155 -0.94 6.24 -8.32
C VAL A 155 -2.18 5.34 -8.44
N TYR A 156 -3.00 5.27 -7.39
CA TYR A 156 -4.18 4.44 -7.37
C TYR A 156 -5.24 4.91 -8.37
N LYS A 157 -5.51 6.21 -8.46
CA LYS A 157 -6.51 6.81 -9.35
C LYS A 157 -6.07 6.77 -10.82
N SER A 158 -4.80 7.06 -11.12
CA SER A 158 -4.29 7.03 -12.50
C SER A 158 -4.37 5.67 -13.21
N GLY A 159 -4.68 4.58 -12.50
CA GLY A 159 -4.95 3.29 -13.14
C GLY A 159 -6.41 2.82 -13.01
N LYS A 160 -7.32 3.64 -12.47
CA LYS A 160 -8.77 3.40 -12.54
C LYS A 160 -9.36 3.97 -13.84
N ASP A 161 -8.65 4.90 -14.47
CA ASP A 161 -8.99 5.55 -15.74
C ASP A 161 -8.56 4.71 -16.95
#